data_AF-A0A9D8KBY9-F1
#
_entry.id   AF-A0A9D8KBY9-F1
#
_cell.length_a   1.000
_cell.length_b   1.000
_cell.length_c   1.000
_cell.angle_alpha   90.00
_cell.angle_beta   90.00
_cell.angle_gamma   90.00
#
_symmetry.space_group_name_H-M   'P 1'
#
loop_
_entity.id
_entity.type
_entity.pdbx_description
1 polymer ?
#
loop_
_entity_poly.entity_id
_entity_poly.type
_entity_poly.pdbx_seq_one_letter_code
_entity_poly.pdbx_strand_id
1 'polypeptide(L)'
;MTEIETRKAVNKNGCIKLINSDRHNCFGCSPKNDSGLQMEFYTNEKVDMVVSWFSVPSRFCGWSNVVHGGIVSTMLDEAMGWGGLVILKKLILSKTLNVEFKSPVFTDTGIRVEGSVLEVKGEKKAVMEGRIYDGNDNICAQSSSLVSLFTVESIRKMGVVDEGMLNDMDLITNFVSSIK
;
A
#
# COMPACT_ATOMS: atom_id res chain seq x y z
N MET A 1 0.41 -30.98 -0.34
CA MET A 1 1.31 -29.89 -0.77
C MET A 1 0.44 -28.76 -1.27
N THR A 2 0.24 -27.74 -0.46
CA THR A 2 -0.56 -26.56 -0.82
C THR A 2 0.33 -25.57 -1.56
N GLU A 3 -0.24 -24.70 -2.39
CA GLU A 3 0.41 -23.62 -3.19
C GLU A 3 1.25 -22.60 -2.38
N ILE A 4 1.48 -22.88 -1.10
CA ILE A 4 2.04 -21.99 -0.06
C ILE A 4 3.58 -21.92 -0.12
N GLU A 5 4.26 -22.81 -0.86
CA GLU A 5 5.72 -22.79 -1.03
C GLU A 5 6.19 -21.99 -2.26
N THR A 6 5.34 -21.14 -2.82
CA THR A 6 5.64 -20.45 -4.09
C THR A 6 6.42 -19.15 -3.85
N ARG A 7 7.74 -19.30 -3.74
CA ARG A 7 8.81 -18.40 -4.25
C ARG A 7 8.82 -16.95 -3.72
N LYS A 8 9.87 -16.60 -2.98
CA LYS A 8 10.39 -15.22 -2.88
C LYS A 8 10.72 -14.73 -4.31
N ALA A 9 9.74 -14.17 -5.00
CA ALA A 9 9.96 -13.48 -6.26
C ALA A 9 10.61 -12.13 -5.90
N VAL A 10 11.93 -12.14 -5.73
CA VAL A 10 12.73 -10.92 -5.64
C VAL A 10 12.67 -10.25 -7.01
N ASN A 11 12.20 -9.02 -7.06
CA ASN A 11 12.06 -8.28 -8.31
C ASN A 11 13.22 -7.28 -8.51
N LYS A 12 13.11 -6.43 -9.54
CA LYS A 12 14.07 -5.34 -9.79
C LYS A 12 14.26 -4.55 -8.49
N ASN A 13 15.52 -4.39 -8.08
CA ASN A 13 15.96 -3.69 -6.86
C ASN A 13 15.91 -4.50 -5.55
N GLY A 14 15.83 -5.84 -5.59
CA GLY A 14 16.05 -6.64 -4.38
C GLY A 14 14.88 -6.64 -3.38
N CYS A 15 13.69 -6.21 -3.80
CA CYS A 15 12.50 -6.18 -2.93
C CYS A 15 11.74 -7.51 -2.97
N ILE A 16 11.07 -7.83 -1.87
CA ILE A 16 10.31 -9.05 -1.63
C ILE A 16 8.83 -8.76 -1.89
N LYS A 17 8.21 -9.53 -2.80
CA LYS A 17 6.77 -9.40 -3.12
C LYS A 17 5.88 -9.75 -1.92
N LEU A 18 4.88 -8.92 -1.67
CA LEU A 18 3.83 -9.14 -0.68
C LEU A 18 2.62 -9.82 -1.33
N ILE A 19 1.85 -10.55 -0.54
CA ILE A 19 0.67 -11.28 -1.02
C ILE A 19 -0.54 -10.35 -0.98
N ASN A 20 -1.09 -9.99 -2.14
CA ASN A 20 -2.38 -9.32 -2.24
C ASN A 20 -3.51 -10.34 -2.09
N SER A 21 -4.45 -10.10 -1.17
CA SER A 21 -5.64 -10.93 -1.03
C SER A 21 -6.58 -10.74 -2.21
N ASP A 22 -7.17 -11.84 -2.67
CA ASP A 22 -8.20 -11.85 -3.70
C ASP A 22 -9.63 -11.97 -3.12
N ARG A 23 -9.75 -11.85 -1.79
CA ARG A 23 -11.02 -12.00 -1.04
C ARG A 23 -11.72 -10.67 -0.78
N HIS A 24 -11.15 -9.56 -1.24
CA HIS A 24 -11.73 -8.23 -1.09
C HIS A 24 -11.89 -7.52 -2.42
N ASN A 25 -12.71 -6.47 -2.46
CA ASN A 25 -12.91 -5.65 -3.65
C ASN A 25 -12.27 -4.25 -3.54
N CYS A 26 -11.22 -4.11 -2.73
CA CYS A 26 -10.48 -2.85 -2.57
C CYS A 26 -10.15 -2.22 -3.93
N PHE A 27 -10.45 -0.92 -4.08
CA PHE A 27 -10.19 -0.15 -5.30
C PHE A 27 -8.69 -0.01 -5.59
N GLY A 28 -7.84 0.04 -4.57
CA GLY A 28 -6.40 0.15 -4.74
C GLY A 28 -5.71 -1.17 -5.06
N CYS A 29 -5.82 -2.15 -4.17
CA CYS A 29 -4.95 -3.33 -4.16
C CYS A 29 -5.61 -4.68 -4.48
N SER A 30 -6.94 -4.73 -4.71
CA SER A 30 -7.58 -6.01 -5.08
C SER A 30 -7.20 -6.43 -6.50
N PRO A 31 -6.73 -7.66 -6.73
CA PRO A 31 -6.51 -8.18 -8.07
C PRO A 31 -7.81 -8.52 -8.80
N LYS A 32 -8.97 -8.57 -8.11
CA LYS A 32 -10.28 -8.89 -8.70
C LYS A 32 -11.14 -7.66 -9.02
N ASN A 33 -10.72 -6.47 -8.59
CA ASN A 33 -11.44 -5.26 -8.91
C ASN A 33 -11.00 -4.74 -10.27
N ASP A 34 -11.70 -5.11 -11.34
CA ASP A 34 -11.39 -4.69 -12.72
C ASP A 34 -11.47 -3.17 -12.93
N SER A 35 -12.21 -2.48 -12.07
CA SER A 35 -12.31 -1.01 -12.08
C SER A 35 -11.24 -0.34 -11.21
N GLY A 36 -10.51 -1.12 -10.40
CA GLY A 36 -9.48 -0.64 -9.48
C GLY A 36 -8.11 -0.45 -10.11
N LEU A 37 -7.16 -0.01 -9.29
CA LEU A 37 -5.75 0.19 -9.65
C LEU A 37 -4.98 -1.14 -9.69
N GLN A 38 -5.43 -2.14 -8.91
CA GLN A 38 -4.81 -3.46 -8.81
C GLN A 38 -3.31 -3.40 -8.47
N MET A 39 -2.94 -2.47 -7.58
CA MET A 39 -1.55 -2.23 -7.18
C MET A 39 -0.95 -3.45 -6.48
N GLU A 40 0.27 -3.82 -6.89
CA GLU A 40 1.07 -4.83 -6.20
C GLU A 40 2.09 -4.18 -5.29
N PHE A 41 2.35 -4.79 -4.14
CA PHE A 41 3.25 -4.24 -3.13
C PHE A 41 4.41 -5.16 -2.81
N TYR A 42 5.51 -4.55 -2.40
CA TYR A 42 6.78 -5.19 -2.09
C TYR A 42 7.37 -4.52 -0.84
N THR A 43 8.25 -5.23 -0.13
CA THR A 43 9.01 -4.69 1.00
C THR A 43 10.49 -4.99 0.84
N ASN A 44 11.37 -4.21 1.47
CA ASN A 44 12.79 -4.54 1.57
C ASN A 44 13.06 -5.57 2.69
N GLU A 45 14.31 -6.05 2.80
CA GLU A 45 14.73 -7.01 3.83
C GLU A 45 14.62 -6.46 5.26
N LYS A 46 14.77 -5.14 5.44
CA LYS A 46 14.65 -4.48 6.75
C LYS A 46 13.20 -4.37 7.21
N VAL A 47 12.24 -4.46 6.29
CA VAL A 47 10.81 -4.28 6.52
C VAL A 47 10.51 -2.92 7.17
N ASP A 48 11.14 -1.87 6.64
CA ASP A 48 10.94 -0.48 7.09
C ASP A 48 10.23 0.40 6.04
N MET A 49 9.90 -0.17 4.88
CA MET A 49 9.18 0.50 3.81
C MET A 49 8.37 -0.51 2.97
N VAL A 50 7.32 0.00 2.35
CA VAL A 50 6.58 -0.68 1.29
C VAL A 50 6.72 0.11 0.00
N VAL A 51 6.83 -0.59 -1.12
CA VAL A 51 6.95 -0.01 -2.45
C VAL A 51 6.03 -0.72 -3.45
N SER A 52 5.49 0.05 -4.38
CA SER A 52 4.74 -0.43 -5.55
C SER A 52 5.34 0.19 -6.80
N TRP A 53 5.55 -0.64 -7.83
CA TRP A 53 5.86 -0.16 -9.18
C TRP A 53 4.65 -0.38 -10.06
N PHE A 54 4.21 0.69 -10.71
CA PHE A 54 2.93 0.70 -11.41
C PHE A 54 3.01 1.64 -12.61
N SER A 55 2.18 1.38 -13.62
CA SER A 55 1.92 2.34 -14.69
C SER A 55 0.43 2.63 -14.65
N VAL A 56 0.06 3.89 -14.41
CA VAL A 56 -1.34 4.25 -14.18
C VAL A 56 -2.11 4.21 -15.50
N PRO A 57 -3.11 3.32 -15.67
CA PRO A 57 -3.85 3.24 -16.91
C PRO A 57 -4.52 4.57 -17.31
N SER A 58 -4.53 4.88 -18.60
CA SER A 58 -5.20 6.07 -19.18
C SER A 58 -6.62 6.34 -18.69
N ARG A 59 -7.40 5.30 -18.34
CA ARG A 59 -8.77 5.43 -17.79
C ARG A 59 -8.84 6.21 -16.46
N PHE A 60 -7.72 6.37 -15.76
CA PHE A 60 -7.62 7.15 -14.52
C PHE A 60 -7.10 8.58 -14.74
N CYS A 61 -7.07 9.03 -16.00
CA CYS A 61 -6.77 10.40 -16.36
C CYS A 61 -7.78 11.38 -15.74
N GLY A 62 -7.27 12.50 -15.21
CA GLY A 62 -8.08 13.65 -14.84
C GLY A 62 -8.22 14.63 -16.01
N TRP A 63 -7.09 15.09 -16.56
CA TRP A 63 -7.07 16.03 -17.69
C TRP A 63 -5.89 15.73 -18.63
N SER A 64 -6.16 15.74 -19.94
CA SER A 64 -5.20 15.39 -21.00
C SER A 64 -4.64 13.97 -20.83
N ASN A 65 -3.45 13.85 -20.24
CA ASN A 65 -2.75 12.61 -19.90
C ASN A 65 -2.21 12.64 -18.45
N VAL A 66 -2.73 13.56 -17.64
CA VAL A 66 -2.36 13.73 -16.23
C VAL A 66 -3.29 12.87 -15.39
N VAL A 67 -2.72 12.04 -14.52
CA VAL A 67 -3.47 11.21 -13.56
C VAL A 67 -4.31 12.11 -12.66
N HIS A 68 -5.57 11.75 -12.43
CA HIS A 68 -6.46 12.51 -11.56
C HIS A 68 -5.88 12.62 -10.15
N GLY A 69 -5.92 13.81 -9.53
CA GLY A 69 -5.34 14.03 -8.20
C GLY A 69 -5.91 13.10 -7.12
N GLY A 70 -7.20 12.74 -7.23
CA GLY A 70 -7.81 11.72 -6.36
C GLY A 70 -7.18 10.33 -6.49
N ILE A 71 -6.77 9.93 -7.70
CA ILE A 71 -6.09 8.64 -7.92
C ILE A 71 -4.68 8.66 -7.35
N VAL A 72 -3.96 9.77 -7.52
CA VAL A 72 -2.66 9.99 -6.85
C VAL A 72 -2.82 9.87 -5.33
N SER A 73 -3.82 10.53 -4.74
CA SER A 73 -4.12 10.42 -3.30
C SER A 73 -4.47 9.00 -2.87
N THR A 74 -5.24 8.26 -3.68
CA THR A 74 -5.55 6.84 -3.42
C THR A 74 -4.28 5.99 -3.41
N MET A 75 -3.38 6.17 -4.38
CA MET A 75 -2.12 5.42 -4.41
C MET A 75 -1.26 5.68 -3.16
N LEU A 76 -1.19 6.94 -2.70
CA LEU A 76 -0.53 7.29 -1.44
C LEU A 76 -1.19 6.61 -0.23
N ASP A 77 -2.52 6.70 -0.12
CA ASP A 77 -3.27 6.12 1.00
C ASP A 77 -3.09 4.60 1.07
N GLU A 78 -3.14 3.91 -0.07
CA GLU A 78 -2.90 2.46 -0.16
C GLU A 78 -1.48 2.09 0.25
N ALA A 79 -0.46 2.81 -0.24
CA ALA A 79 0.93 2.54 0.14
C ALA A 79 1.17 2.73 1.64
N MET A 80 0.59 3.77 2.25
CA MET A 80 0.62 3.98 3.70
C MET A 80 -0.16 2.90 4.45
N GLY A 81 -1.32 2.48 3.93
CA GLY A 81 -2.12 1.35 4.43
C GLY A 81 -1.31 0.07 4.55
N TRP A 82 -0.66 -0.31 3.46
CA TRP A 82 0.26 -1.45 3.43
C TRP A 82 1.45 -1.26 4.35
N GLY A 83 2.03 -0.05 4.43
CA GLY A 83 3.08 0.29 5.38
C GLY A 83 2.67 0.00 6.83
N GLY A 84 1.43 0.36 7.22
CA GLY A 84 0.89 0.04 8.54
C GLY A 84 0.77 -1.46 8.78
N LEU A 85 0.26 -2.21 7.79
CA LEU A 85 0.11 -3.66 7.89
C LEU A 85 1.46 -4.39 7.98
N VAL A 86 2.44 -3.98 7.18
CA VAL A 86 3.73 -4.65 7.04
C VAL A 86 4.70 -4.26 8.14
N ILE A 87 4.87 -2.96 8.38
CA ILE A 87 5.89 -2.42 9.29
C ILE A 87 5.41 -2.48 10.73
N LEU A 88 4.15 -2.06 10.98
CA LEU A 88 3.60 -2.01 12.34
C LEU A 88 2.83 -3.28 12.74
N LYS A 89 2.51 -4.16 11.78
CA LYS A 89 1.62 -5.31 12.01
C LYS A 89 0.27 -4.87 12.58
N LYS A 90 -0.22 -3.73 12.11
CA LYS A 90 -1.49 -3.14 12.50
C LYS A 90 -2.30 -2.83 11.27
N LEU A 91 -3.60 -3.01 11.40
CA LEU A 91 -4.52 -2.37 10.47
C LEU A 91 -4.65 -0.91 10.83
N ILE A 92 -4.79 -0.09 9.80
CA ILE A 92 -4.86 1.35 9.98
C ILE A 92 -6.11 1.92 9.32
N LEU A 93 -6.67 2.95 9.93
CA LEU A 93 -7.68 3.80 9.29
C LEU A 93 -7.19 5.24 9.29
N SER A 94 -7.17 5.84 8.11
CA SER A 94 -6.79 7.24 7.89
C SER A 94 -7.73 8.18 8.63
N LYS A 95 -7.17 9.07 9.46
CA LYS A 95 -7.91 10.17 10.12
C LYS A 95 -7.75 11.48 9.37
N THR A 96 -6.55 11.69 8.82
CA THR A 96 -6.23 12.82 7.96
C THR A 96 -5.44 12.31 6.77
N LEU A 97 -5.51 13.01 5.65
CA LEU A 97 -4.65 12.76 4.50
C LEU A 97 -4.24 14.13 3.94
N ASN A 98 -2.98 14.50 4.11
CA ASN A 98 -2.43 15.72 3.54
C ASN A 98 -1.53 15.32 2.38
N VAL A 99 -1.83 15.81 1.18
CA VAL A 99 -1.08 15.50 -0.04
C VAL A 99 -0.55 16.78 -0.65
N GLU A 100 0.75 16.80 -0.93
CA GLU A 100 1.43 17.85 -1.68
C GLU A 100 1.70 17.32 -3.10
N PHE A 101 1.10 17.97 -4.10
CA PHE A 101 1.33 17.68 -5.52
C PHE A 101 2.46 18.58 -6.03
N LYS A 102 3.64 18.01 -6.25
CA LYS A 102 4.86 18.73 -6.63
C LYS A 102 5.03 18.83 -8.14
N SER A 103 4.71 17.76 -8.86
CA SER A 103 4.71 17.74 -10.32
C SER A 103 3.63 16.77 -10.84
N PRO A 104 3.20 16.90 -12.11
CA PRO A 104 2.20 16.02 -12.68
C PRO A 104 2.68 14.56 -12.72
N VAL A 105 1.77 13.65 -12.44
CA VAL A 105 1.93 12.21 -12.73
C VAL A 105 1.22 11.93 -14.05
N PHE A 106 1.88 11.26 -14.99
CA PHE A 106 1.32 10.97 -16.30
C PHE A 106 0.80 9.54 -16.40
N THR A 107 -0.35 9.35 -17.06
CA THR A 107 -0.85 8.02 -17.36
C THR A 107 0.08 7.29 -18.32
N ASP A 108 0.04 5.96 -18.28
CA ASP A 108 0.80 5.05 -19.14
C ASP A 108 2.34 5.21 -19.01
N THR A 109 2.79 5.88 -17.94
CA THR A 109 4.20 6.01 -17.56
C THR A 109 4.51 5.25 -16.27
N GLY A 110 5.72 4.70 -16.18
CA GLY A 110 6.17 3.98 -15.00
C GLY A 110 6.42 4.91 -13.81
N ILE A 111 5.83 4.58 -12.66
CA ILE A 111 6.00 5.29 -11.39
C ILE A 111 6.41 4.32 -10.27
N ARG A 112 6.97 4.90 -9.21
CA ARG A 112 7.25 4.21 -7.95
C ARG A 112 6.47 4.90 -6.84
N VAL A 113 5.68 4.13 -6.09
CA VAL A 113 4.90 4.60 -4.95
C VAL A 113 5.44 3.96 -3.68
N GLU A 114 5.69 4.74 -2.65
CA GLU A 114 6.26 4.26 -1.39
C GLU A 114 5.40 4.66 -0.20
N GLY A 115 5.39 3.80 0.81
CA GLY A 115 4.76 4.03 2.11
C GLY A 115 5.69 3.61 3.25
N SER A 116 5.79 4.44 4.28
CA SER A 116 6.59 4.17 5.47
C SER A 116 5.95 4.78 6.73
N VAL A 117 6.51 4.45 7.89
CA VAL A 117 6.09 5.01 9.17
C VAL A 117 6.97 6.22 9.47
N LEU A 118 6.36 7.40 9.61
CA LEU A 118 7.08 8.60 10.02
C LEU A 118 7.24 8.66 11.55
N GLU A 119 6.17 8.35 12.29
CA GLU A 119 6.16 8.44 13.76
C GLU A 119 5.09 7.52 14.36
N VAL A 120 5.40 6.79 15.44
CA VAL A 120 4.38 6.07 16.22
C VAL A 120 3.96 6.93 17.41
N LYS A 121 2.66 7.26 17.51
CA LYS A 121 2.08 8.15 18.53
C LYS A 121 1.33 7.33 19.59
N GLY A 122 2.10 6.63 20.42
CA GLY A 122 1.58 5.71 21.43
C GLY A 122 0.95 4.47 20.79
N GLU A 123 0.08 3.77 21.54
CA GLU A 123 -0.43 2.46 21.12
C GLU A 123 -1.52 2.52 20.03
N LYS A 124 -2.20 3.66 19.88
CA LYS A 124 -3.44 3.77 19.09
C LYS A 124 -3.32 4.63 17.85
N LYS A 125 -2.19 5.29 17.61
CA LYS A 125 -2.01 6.23 16.50
C LYS A 125 -0.60 6.16 15.93
N ALA A 126 -0.47 6.48 14.64
CA ALA A 126 0.80 6.72 13.99
C ALA A 126 0.64 7.84 12.96
N VAL A 127 1.77 8.41 12.53
CA VAL A 127 1.87 9.23 11.33
C VAL A 127 2.57 8.40 10.27
N MET A 128 1.89 8.20 9.16
CA MET A 128 2.40 7.52 7.98
C MET A 128 2.89 8.55 6.97
N GLU A 129 3.86 8.15 6.15
CA GLU A 129 4.38 8.95 5.05
C GLU A 129 4.25 8.17 3.74
N GLY A 130 3.88 8.88 2.68
CA GLY A 130 3.77 8.33 1.33
C GLY A 130 4.50 9.21 0.31
N ARG A 131 5.10 8.60 -0.71
CA ARG A 131 5.79 9.32 -1.80
C ARG A 131 5.52 8.68 -3.15
N ILE A 132 5.39 9.50 -4.20
CA ILE A 132 5.34 9.05 -5.60
C ILE A 132 6.51 9.66 -6.36
N TYR A 133 7.20 8.82 -7.11
CA TYR A 133 8.31 9.18 -7.97
C TYR A 133 7.99 8.85 -9.43
N ASP A 134 8.47 9.68 -10.36
CA ASP A 134 8.48 9.39 -11.79
C ASP A 134 9.59 8.38 -12.16
N GLY A 135 9.67 8.02 -13.44
CA GLY A 135 10.71 7.12 -13.96
C GLY A 135 12.15 7.67 -13.90
N ASN A 136 12.34 8.94 -13.53
CA ASN A 136 13.64 9.60 -13.35
C ASN A 136 13.96 9.83 -11.86
N ASP A 137 13.21 9.21 -10.94
CA ASP A 137 13.33 9.37 -9.49
C ASP A 137 13.06 10.80 -8.97
N ASN A 138 12.36 11.64 -9.74
CA ASN A 138 11.86 12.92 -9.22
C ASN A 138 10.58 12.70 -8.43
N ILE A 139 10.44 13.42 -7.32
CA ILE A 139 9.22 13.35 -6.50
C ILE A 139 8.07 14.12 -7.15
N CYS A 140 6.99 13.42 -7.46
CA CYS A 140 5.76 13.98 -8.03
C CYS A 140 4.74 14.36 -6.96
N ALA A 141 4.62 13.54 -5.93
CA ALA A 141 3.73 13.81 -4.81
C ALA A 141 4.30 13.25 -3.50
N GLN A 142 3.94 13.87 -2.39
CA GLN A 142 4.23 13.36 -1.06
C GLN A 142 3.01 13.54 -0.14
N SER A 143 2.87 12.66 0.84
CA SER A 143 1.77 12.75 1.80
C SER A 143 2.19 12.43 3.22
N SER A 144 1.48 13.04 4.16
CA SER A 144 1.46 12.59 5.56
C SER A 144 0.04 12.31 6.02
N SER A 145 -0.14 11.22 6.75
CA SER A 145 -1.44 10.80 7.27
C SER A 145 -1.36 10.47 8.75
N LEU A 146 -2.19 11.11 9.58
CA LEU A 146 -2.45 10.62 10.92
C LEU A 146 -3.43 9.45 10.81
N VAL A 147 -3.07 8.31 11.37
CA VAL A 147 -3.87 7.08 11.30
C VAL A 147 -4.21 6.57 12.69
N SER A 148 -5.31 5.82 12.79
CA SER A 148 -5.62 5.02 13.97
C SER A 148 -5.08 3.60 13.77
N LEU A 149 -4.48 3.04 14.81
CA LEU A 149 -3.95 1.67 14.80
C LEU A 149 -4.96 0.72 15.43
N PHE A 150 -5.20 -0.41 14.78
CA PHE A 150 -6.10 -1.45 15.24
C PHE A 150 -5.38 -2.79 15.33
N THR A 151 -5.70 -3.54 16.38
CA THR A 151 -5.40 -4.98 16.41
C THR A 151 -6.42 -5.72 15.55
N VAL A 152 -6.03 -6.91 15.07
CA VAL A 152 -6.92 -7.86 14.39
C VAL A 152 -8.17 -8.12 15.23
N GLU A 153 -8.01 -8.30 16.55
CA GLU A 153 -9.13 -8.50 17.47
C GLU A 153 -10.09 -7.29 17.51
N SER A 154 -9.57 -6.06 17.47
CA SER A 154 -10.40 -4.85 17.51
C SER A 154 -11.23 -4.71 16.24
N ILE A 155 -10.64 -4.99 15.08
CA ILE A 155 -11.35 -4.91 13.79
C ILE A 155 -12.37 -6.03 13.63
N ARG A 156 -12.06 -7.24 14.13
CA ARG A 156 -13.04 -8.34 14.19
C ARG A 156 -14.31 -7.92 14.93
N LYS A 157 -14.19 -7.20 16.06
CA LYS A 157 -15.33 -6.67 16.82
C LYS A 157 -16.11 -5.57 16.09
N MET A 158 -15.49 -4.87 15.15
CA MET A 158 -16.14 -3.82 14.37
C MET A 158 -16.95 -4.38 13.19
N GLY A 159 -16.77 -5.64 12.81
CA GLY A 159 -17.51 -6.28 11.70
C GLY A 159 -17.20 -5.71 10.31
N VAL A 160 -16.09 -4.98 10.16
CA VAL A 160 -15.69 -4.32 8.91
C VAL A 160 -14.97 -5.28 7.95
N VAL A 161 -14.43 -6.38 8.48
CA VAL A 161 -13.55 -7.31 7.77
C VAL A 161 -14.05 -8.73 8.01
N ASP A 162 -14.19 -9.53 6.95
CA ASP A 162 -14.61 -10.93 7.05
C ASP A 162 -13.47 -11.85 7.53
N GLU A 163 -13.80 -13.08 7.92
CA GLU A 163 -12.81 -14.06 8.41
C GLU A 163 -11.74 -14.41 7.37
N GLY A 164 -12.07 -14.41 6.09
CA GLY A 164 -11.13 -14.70 5.01
C GLY A 164 -10.03 -13.63 4.93
N MET A 165 -10.44 -12.37 4.97
CA MET A 165 -9.51 -11.24 4.99
C MET A 165 -8.63 -11.21 6.25
N LEU A 166 -9.18 -11.57 7.42
CA LEU A 166 -8.39 -11.68 8.65
C LEU A 166 -7.30 -12.76 8.52
N ASN A 167 -7.64 -13.91 7.95
CA ASN A 167 -6.67 -14.99 7.70
C ASN A 167 -5.56 -14.54 6.74
N ASP A 168 -5.91 -13.82 5.66
CA ASP A 168 -4.92 -13.30 4.72
C ASP A 168 -3.97 -12.29 5.39
N MET A 169 -4.48 -11.48 6.32
CA MET A 169 -3.66 -10.55 7.11
C MET A 169 -2.71 -11.27 8.07
N ASP A 170 -3.19 -12.32 8.74
CA ASP A 170 -2.33 -13.16 9.58
C ASP A 170 -1.24 -13.83 8.72
N LEU A 171 -1.57 -14.29 7.51
CA LEU A 171 -0.59 -14.83 6.57
C LEU A 171 0.46 -13.78 6.16
N ILE A 172 0.06 -12.56 5.79
CA ILE A 172 0.97 -11.47 5.43
C ILE A 172 1.90 -11.14 6.61
N THR A 173 1.33 -10.93 7.80
CA THR A 173 2.12 -10.55 8.98
C THR A 173 3.07 -11.66 9.45
N ASN A 174 2.67 -12.93 9.35
CA ASN A 174 3.52 -14.08 9.62
C ASN A 174 4.64 -14.22 8.58
N PHE A 175 4.31 -14.08 7.31
CA PHE A 175 5.30 -14.09 6.22
C PHE A 175 6.35 -13.00 6.43
N VAL A 176 5.92 -11.75 6.69
CA VAL A 176 6.81 -10.62 6.96
C VAL A 176 7.69 -10.87 8.19
N SER A 177 7.17 -11.56 9.21
CA SER A 177 7.95 -11.93 10.40
C SER A 177 9.07 -12.94 10.10
N SER A 178 8.95 -13.73 9.03
CA SER A 178 9.96 -14.72 8.58
C SER A 178 11.05 -14.15 7.66
N ILE A 179 10.95 -12.86 7.30
CA ILE A 179 11.97 -12.19 6.47
C ILE A 179 13.24 -11.89 7.30
N LYS A 180 13.09 -11.76 8.62
CA LYS A 180 14.19 -11.62 9.59
C LYS A 180 14.76 -12.98 9.98
#